data_AF-A0A9E3VRQ9-F1
#
_entry.id   AF-A0A9E3VRQ9-F1
#
_cell.length_a   1.000
_cell.length_b   1.000
_cell.length_c   1.000
_cell.angle_alpha   90.00
_cell.angle_beta   90.00
_cell.angle_gamma   90.00
#
_symmetry.space_group_name_H-M   'P 1'
#
loop_
_entity.id
_entity.type
_entity.pdbx_description
1 polymer ?
#
loop_
_entity_poly.entity_id
_entity_poly.type
_entity_poly.pdbx_seq_one_letter_code
_entity_poly.pdbx_strand_id
1 'polypeptide(L)'
;MKKIAPVLLIVVLGLALGLLIWWVTRDDAVQAPPPPPGPEYANVDFVPVDFIPVFDQDKDGQVSFEEFKRLYGTSLKDNSPPLIFHDDNNGPPLSAEQAFKKWDLDANGVVNDADMKQRGEDAWHGFQKEADGRGLKAVAYGSKWMMLNDIQLRAFDAEKAALARGEYPFAGSFWKAKYIGEWVTITDANGVSVSGFLSRTETRVFLLTADAKLNAYDPATVNISKAPADDPHNQYAAGIRRTGFLDADGNLELARHCMNWGMGAEAGMLYARVLILDPDNEEALNALGLIENDGHFTPKGN
;
A
#
# COMPACT_ATOMS: atom_id res chain seq x y z
N MET A 1 -36.58 -60.36 39.10
CA MET A 1 -35.37 -59.86 38.42
C MET A 1 -35.68 -58.50 37.81
N LYS A 2 -35.33 -57.40 38.50
CA LYS A 2 -35.65 -56.04 38.06
C LYS A 2 -34.59 -55.57 37.06
N LYS A 3 -35.01 -55.33 35.82
CA LYS A 3 -34.21 -54.72 34.76
C LYS A 3 -33.97 -53.24 35.10
N ILE A 4 -32.84 -52.93 35.70
CA ILE A 4 -32.30 -51.56 35.77
C ILE A 4 -31.02 -51.58 34.92
N ALA A 5 -31.14 -51.30 33.62
CA ALA A 5 -30.01 -51.05 32.71
C ALA A 5 -30.62 -50.82 31.32
N PRO A 6 -30.81 -49.57 30.88
CA PRO A 6 -29.75 -48.88 30.11
C PRO A 6 -29.66 -47.34 30.31
N VAL A 7 -30.64 -46.70 30.97
CA VAL A 7 -30.74 -45.23 31.02
C VAL A 7 -29.65 -44.62 31.91
N LEU A 8 -29.29 -45.28 33.02
CA LEU A 8 -28.26 -44.77 33.93
C LEU A 8 -26.86 -44.73 33.28
N LEU A 9 -26.57 -45.67 32.37
CA LEU A 9 -25.28 -45.73 31.68
C LEU A 9 -25.12 -44.59 30.67
N ILE A 10 -26.21 -44.20 30.00
CA ILE A 10 -26.23 -43.09 29.04
C ILE A 10 -26.03 -41.74 29.75
N VAL A 11 -26.64 -41.56 30.94
CA VAL A 11 -26.47 -40.33 31.73
C VAL A 11 -25.05 -40.19 32.26
N VAL A 12 -24.42 -41.28 32.70
CA VAL A 12 -23.04 -41.25 33.18
C VAL A 12 -22.05 -41.00 32.04
N LEU A 13 -22.27 -41.59 30.86
CA LEU A 13 -21.44 -41.34 29.68
C LEU A 13 -21.60 -39.90 29.13
N GLY A 14 -22.82 -39.35 29.16
CA GLY A 14 -23.08 -37.97 28.77
C GLY A 14 -22.41 -36.93 29.68
N LEU A 15 -22.41 -37.18 31.00
CA LEU A 15 -21.73 -36.30 31.97
C LEU A 15 -20.21 -36.38 31.88
N ALA A 16 -19.65 -37.56 31.62
CA ALA A 16 -18.21 -37.73 31.40
C ALA A 16 -17.74 -37.04 30.11
N LEU A 17 -18.54 -37.09 29.04
CA LEU A 17 -18.24 -36.39 27.78
C LEU A 17 -18.35 -34.87 27.91
N GLY A 18 -19.35 -34.37 28.65
CA GLY A 18 -19.52 -32.94 28.94
C GLY A 18 -18.37 -32.37 29.78
N LEU A 19 -17.86 -33.13 30.76
CA LEU A 19 -16.70 -32.74 31.56
C LEU A 19 -15.38 -32.79 30.76
N LEU A 20 -15.25 -33.73 29.82
CA LEU A 20 -14.09 -33.80 28.93
C LEU A 20 -14.08 -32.61 27.95
N ILE A 21 -15.23 -32.25 27.38
CA ILE A 21 -15.37 -31.06 26.53
C ILE A 21 -15.05 -29.80 27.33
N TRP A 22 -15.62 -29.66 28.53
CA TRP A 22 -15.35 -28.50 29.40
C TRP A 22 -13.88 -28.38 29.83
N TRP A 23 -13.17 -29.50 30.00
CA TRP A 23 -11.75 -29.50 30.35
C TRP A 23 -10.83 -29.19 29.14
N VAL A 24 -11.22 -29.62 27.93
CA VAL A 24 -10.49 -29.29 26.69
C VAL A 24 -10.72 -27.85 26.24
N THR A 25 -11.88 -27.25 26.54
CA THR A 25 -12.19 -25.85 26.19
C THR A 25 -11.82 -24.85 27.27
N ARG A 26 -11.24 -25.29 28.39
CA ARG A 26 -10.73 -24.40 29.43
C ARG A 26 -9.30 -24.01 29.08
N ASP A 27 -9.15 -23.34 27.95
CA ASP A 27 -8.00 -22.47 27.76
C ASP A 27 -8.11 -21.40 28.83
N ASP A 28 -7.11 -21.37 29.72
CA ASP A 28 -6.79 -20.15 30.44
C ASP A 28 -6.81 -19.05 29.39
N ALA A 29 -7.68 -18.06 29.55
CA ALA A 29 -7.72 -16.90 28.69
C ALA A 29 -6.38 -16.17 28.82
N VAL A 30 -5.38 -16.67 28.11
CA VAL A 30 -4.22 -15.92 27.68
C VAL A 30 -4.86 -14.77 26.95
N GLN A 31 -4.82 -13.60 27.57
CA GLN A 31 -5.15 -12.35 26.92
C GLN A 31 -4.54 -12.42 25.52
N ALA A 32 -5.40 -12.40 24.50
CA ALA A 32 -4.93 -12.32 23.13
C ALA A 32 -3.89 -11.19 23.11
N PRO A 33 -2.68 -11.44 22.57
CA PRO A 33 -1.72 -10.37 22.44
C PRO A 33 -2.42 -9.20 21.74
N PRO A 34 -2.20 -7.95 22.18
CA PRO A 34 -2.80 -6.81 21.50
C PRO A 34 -2.54 -6.94 20.00
N PRO A 35 -3.51 -6.58 19.14
CA PRO A 35 -3.33 -6.67 17.70
C PRO A 35 -2.01 -6.00 17.32
N PRO A 36 -1.24 -6.58 16.38
CA PRO A 36 0.00 -5.98 15.95
C PRO A 36 -0.30 -4.53 15.54
N PRO A 37 0.54 -3.54 15.93
CA PRO A 37 0.32 -2.17 15.52
C PRO A 37 0.16 -2.15 13.99
N GLY A 38 -0.93 -1.54 13.52
CA GLY A 38 -1.18 -1.36 12.09
C GLY A 38 0.04 -0.73 11.41
N PRO A 39 0.21 -0.89 10.09
CA PRO A 39 1.36 -0.35 9.38
C PRO A 39 1.48 1.15 9.67
N GLU A 40 2.48 1.50 10.48
CA GLU A 40 2.71 2.87 10.93
C GLU A 40 3.70 3.48 9.97
N TYR A 41 3.32 4.61 9.39
CA TYR A 41 4.08 5.27 8.35
C TYR A 41 5.35 5.87 8.95
N ALA A 42 6.49 5.38 8.49
CA ALA A 42 7.57 6.31 8.22
C ALA A 42 7.30 6.86 6.82
N ASN A 43 6.61 8.02 6.72
CA ASN A 43 6.86 8.94 5.62
C ASN A 43 8.31 9.40 5.81
N VAL A 44 9.26 8.52 5.51
CA VAL A 44 10.61 8.98 5.27
C VAL A 44 10.46 9.69 3.94
N ASP A 45 10.26 11.01 4.00
CA ASP A 45 10.55 11.93 2.91
C ASP A 45 12.04 11.77 2.61
N PHE A 46 12.41 10.62 2.07
CA PHE A 46 13.73 10.39 1.59
C PHE A 46 13.73 11.10 0.25
N VAL A 47 14.40 12.25 0.25
CA VAL A 47 14.64 13.13 -0.89
C VAL A 47 16.02 12.81 -1.52
N PRO A 48 16.34 11.58 -2.01
CA PRO A 48 17.60 11.43 -2.72
C PRO A 48 17.42 11.64 -4.23
N VAL A 49 16.21 11.46 -4.78
CA VAL A 49 16.05 11.36 -6.23
C VAL A 49 16.15 12.72 -6.92
N ASP A 50 15.88 13.81 -6.20
CA ASP A 50 15.86 15.17 -6.79
C ASP A 50 16.83 16.16 -6.12
N PHE A 51 17.74 15.73 -5.22
CA PHE A 51 18.61 16.68 -4.52
C PHE A 51 19.59 17.39 -5.47
N ILE A 52 20.47 16.64 -6.15
CA ILE A 52 21.47 17.24 -7.06
C ILE A 52 20.78 18.03 -8.16
N PRO A 53 19.77 17.51 -8.91
CA PRO A 53 19.09 18.29 -9.95
C PRO A 53 18.45 19.61 -9.49
N VAL A 54 18.12 19.75 -8.20
CA VAL A 54 17.53 20.96 -7.63
C VAL A 54 18.60 21.96 -7.21
N PHE A 55 19.66 21.49 -6.57
CA PHE A 55 20.67 22.36 -5.95
C PHE A 55 21.86 22.66 -6.84
N ASP A 56 22.24 21.77 -7.76
CA ASP A 56 23.33 21.93 -8.73
C ASP A 56 22.91 22.94 -9.81
N GLN A 57 23.38 24.19 -9.68
CA GLN A 57 22.95 25.28 -10.55
C GLN A 57 23.81 25.40 -11.79
N ASP A 58 25.08 25.05 -11.69
CA ASP A 58 26.01 25.07 -12.82
C ASP A 58 26.04 23.76 -13.62
N LYS A 59 25.37 22.72 -13.11
CA LYS A 59 25.17 21.40 -13.72
C LYS A 59 26.45 20.59 -13.82
N ASP A 60 27.34 20.72 -12.84
CA ASP A 60 28.59 19.98 -12.78
C ASP A 60 28.47 18.59 -12.14
N GLY A 61 27.26 18.22 -11.68
CA GLY A 61 26.95 16.95 -11.02
C GLY A 61 27.28 16.95 -9.53
N GLN A 62 27.61 18.10 -8.95
CA GLN A 62 27.99 18.28 -7.56
C GLN A 62 27.25 19.51 -7.00
N VAL A 63 27.16 19.61 -5.68
CA VAL A 63 26.51 20.74 -5.02
C VAL A 63 27.50 21.37 -4.06
N SER A 64 27.94 22.57 -4.38
CA SER A 64 28.79 23.37 -3.49
C SER A 64 27.98 23.96 -2.32
N PHE A 65 28.68 24.38 -1.27
CA PHE A 65 28.02 25.04 -0.12
C PHE A 65 27.25 26.31 -0.52
N GLU A 66 27.77 27.09 -1.46
CA GLU A 66 27.13 28.34 -1.90
C GLU A 66 25.84 28.08 -2.70
N GLU A 67 25.81 27.00 -3.49
CA GLU A 67 24.60 26.54 -4.18
C GLU A 67 23.56 26.02 -3.18
N PHE A 68 23.98 25.16 -2.26
CA PHE A 68 23.13 24.64 -1.19
C PHE A 68 22.48 25.77 -0.38
N LYS A 69 23.30 26.71 0.09
CA LYS A 69 22.87 27.87 0.90
C LYS A 69 21.89 28.77 0.17
N ARG A 70 21.99 28.89 -1.17
CA ARG A 70 21.09 29.74 -1.97
C ARG A 70 19.64 29.27 -1.93
N LEU A 71 19.42 27.96 -1.87
CA LEU A 71 18.09 27.36 -1.80
C LEU A 71 17.67 26.98 -0.37
N TYR A 72 18.61 26.90 0.57
CA TYR A 72 18.32 26.63 1.96
C TYR A 72 17.35 27.64 2.57
N GLY A 73 16.28 27.15 3.21
CA GLY A 73 15.24 28.00 3.79
C GLY A 73 14.31 28.67 2.77
N THR A 74 14.47 28.38 1.47
CA THR A 74 13.55 28.84 0.42
C THR A 74 12.45 27.82 0.18
N SER A 75 11.25 28.29 -0.16
CA SER A 75 10.16 27.45 -0.65
C SER A 75 10.34 27.25 -2.15
N LEU A 76 10.53 26.00 -2.60
CA LEU A 76 10.74 25.70 -4.02
C LEU A 76 9.48 25.85 -4.90
N LYS A 77 8.30 25.86 -4.29
CA LYS A 77 6.99 26.03 -4.95
C LYS A 77 6.07 26.87 -4.06
N ASP A 78 5.10 27.56 -4.67
CA ASP A 78 4.05 28.25 -3.93
C ASP A 78 3.36 27.28 -2.96
N ASN A 79 3.30 27.66 -1.68
CA ASN A 79 2.76 26.87 -0.56
C ASN A 79 3.56 25.62 -0.14
N SER A 80 4.79 25.41 -0.61
CA SER A 80 5.67 24.38 -0.03
C SER A 80 6.38 24.91 1.21
N PRO A 81 6.57 24.10 2.27
CA PRO A 81 7.41 24.49 3.39
C PRO A 81 8.84 24.80 2.91
N PRO A 82 9.53 25.74 3.56
CA PRO A 82 10.92 26.03 3.23
C PRO A 82 11.80 24.79 3.43
N LEU A 83 12.80 24.63 2.57
CA LEU A 83 13.81 23.56 2.70
C LEU A 83 14.65 23.77 3.96
N ILE A 84 14.19 23.22 5.07
CA ILE A 84 14.85 23.30 6.38
C ILE A 84 15.12 21.88 6.86
N PHE A 85 16.37 21.62 7.22
CA PHE A 85 16.79 20.32 7.72
C PHE A 85 16.86 20.36 9.24
N HIS A 86 16.41 19.28 9.86
CA HIS A 86 16.43 19.10 11.32
C HIS A 86 17.50 18.10 11.72
N ASP A 87 17.88 18.12 12.99
CA ASP A 87 18.65 17.03 13.57
C ASP A 87 17.79 15.75 13.67
N ASP A 88 18.46 14.59 13.75
CA ASP A 88 17.87 13.26 13.65
C ASP A 88 16.82 12.97 14.76
N ASN A 89 16.78 13.81 15.80
CA ASN A 89 15.83 13.75 16.91
C ASN A 89 14.73 14.81 16.85
N ASN A 90 14.39 15.30 15.65
CA ASN A 90 13.44 16.40 15.47
C ASN A 90 13.84 17.67 16.25
N GLY A 91 15.16 17.89 16.34
CA GLY A 91 15.75 19.02 17.04
C GLY A 91 15.45 20.36 16.36
N PRO A 92 15.98 21.48 16.91
CA PRO A 92 15.87 22.76 16.25
C PRO A 92 16.43 22.70 14.81
N PRO A 93 15.89 23.51 13.88
CA PRO A 93 16.45 23.66 12.54
C PRO A 93 17.98 23.80 12.56
N LEU A 94 18.66 23.02 11.72
CA LEU A 94 20.10 23.17 11.52
C LEU A 94 20.38 24.49 10.78
N SER A 95 21.55 25.08 11.00
CA SER A 95 22.05 26.11 10.10
C SER A 95 22.36 25.49 8.73
N ALA A 96 22.40 26.31 7.66
CA ALA A 96 22.76 25.83 6.33
C ALA A 96 24.13 25.12 6.32
N GLU A 97 25.10 25.62 7.09
CA GLU A 97 26.44 25.01 7.18
C GLU A 97 26.41 23.67 7.92
N GLN A 98 25.64 23.57 9.02
CA GLN A 98 25.46 22.32 9.75
C GLN A 98 24.74 21.27 8.91
N ALA A 99 23.71 21.69 8.18
CA ALA A 99 23.02 20.82 7.24
C ALA A 99 23.97 20.38 6.12
N PHE A 100 24.66 21.30 5.45
CA PHE A 100 25.60 20.95 4.37
C PHE A 100 26.67 19.95 4.82
N LYS A 101 27.29 20.18 5.99
CA LYS A 101 28.28 19.26 6.58
C LYS A 101 27.72 17.88 6.91
N LYS A 102 26.41 17.76 7.15
CA LYS A 102 25.80 16.43 7.24
C LYS A 102 25.76 15.79 5.84
N TRP A 103 25.41 16.54 4.80
CA TRP A 103 25.20 15.97 3.47
C TRP A 103 26.51 15.66 2.71
N ASP A 104 27.57 16.41 2.96
CA ASP A 104 28.94 16.15 2.47
C ASP A 104 29.62 15.10 3.37
N LEU A 105 29.54 13.82 2.99
CA LEU A 105 29.94 12.71 3.86
C LEU A 105 31.44 12.49 3.91
N ASP A 106 32.15 12.80 2.82
CA ASP A 106 33.60 12.68 2.74
C ASP A 106 34.34 13.98 3.13
N ALA A 107 33.60 15.04 3.42
CA ALA A 107 34.08 16.36 3.82
C ALA A 107 34.98 17.04 2.78
N ASN A 108 34.74 16.78 1.49
CA ASN A 108 35.51 17.35 0.39
C ASN A 108 35.04 18.77 -0.02
N GLY A 109 33.97 19.27 0.60
CA GLY A 109 33.41 20.61 0.36
C GLY A 109 32.29 20.66 -0.67
N VAL A 110 31.86 19.51 -1.22
CA VAL A 110 30.77 19.37 -2.18
C VAL A 110 29.91 18.15 -1.83
N VAL A 111 28.63 18.16 -2.19
CA VAL A 111 27.75 16.98 -2.11
C VAL A 111 27.61 16.41 -3.51
N ASN A 112 27.99 15.16 -3.72
CA ASN A 112 27.95 14.49 -5.03
C ASN A 112 27.13 13.19 -5.01
N ASP A 113 27.06 12.52 -6.16
CA ASP A 113 26.32 11.26 -6.33
C ASP A 113 26.75 10.17 -5.32
N ALA A 114 28.02 10.11 -4.94
CA ALA A 114 28.52 9.12 -3.99
C ALA A 114 28.00 9.40 -2.57
N ASP A 115 28.00 10.66 -2.13
CA ASP A 115 27.41 11.07 -0.84
C ASP A 115 25.91 10.73 -0.79
N MET A 116 25.20 11.07 -1.86
CA MET A 116 23.77 10.82 -2.00
C MET A 116 23.45 9.33 -1.96
N LYS A 117 24.26 8.52 -2.65
CA LYS A 117 24.11 7.07 -2.65
C LYS A 117 24.38 6.48 -1.27
N GLN A 118 25.46 6.87 -0.61
CA GLN A 118 25.81 6.39 0.73
C GLN A 118 24.73 6.77 1.75
N ARG A 119 24.20 8.01 1.71
CA ARG A 119 23.05 8.39 2.56
C ARG A 119 21.82 7.54 2.28
N GLY A 120 21.57 7.21 1.02
CA GLY A 120 20.49 6.30 0.63
C GLY A 120 20.65 4.91 1.22
N GLU A 121 21.86 4.36 1.20
CA GLU A 121 22.19 3.07 1.81
C GLU A 121 22.04 3.12 3.33
N ASP A 122 22.55 4.17 4.00
CA ASP A 122 22.44 4.34 5.45
C ASP A 122 20.99 4.46 5.91
N ALA A 123 20.19 5.28 5.22
CA ALA A 123 18.78 5.45 5.53
C ALA A 123 17.98 4.17 5.25
N TRP A 124 18.31 3.45 4.18
CA TRP A 124 17.71 2.15 3.90
C TRP A 124 18.03 1.14 5.00
N HIS A 125 19.28 1.09 5.48
CA HIS A 125 19.67 0.24 6.59
C HIS A 125 18.96 0.61 7.90
N GLY A 126 18.79 1.91 8.18
CA GLY A 126 17.99 2.40 9.30
C GLY A 126 16.53 1.91 9.21
N PHE A 127 15.92 2.06 8.04
CA PHE A 127 14.56 1.60 7.76
C PHE A 127 14.42 0.07 7.87
N GLN A 128 15.40 -0.70 7.39
CA GLN A 128 15.43 -2.16 7.55
C GLN A 128 15.47 -2.56 9.03
N LYS A 129 16.35 -1.92 9.82
CA LYS A 129 16.48 -2.18 11.25
C LYS A 129 15.18 -1.86 12.00
N GLU A 130 14.52 -0.78 11.64
CA GLU A 130 13.21 -0.42 12.21
C GLU A 130 12.16 -1.48 11.85
N ALA A 131 12.07 -1.89 10.59
CA ALA A 131 11.17 -2.95 10.15
C ALA A 131 11.40 -4.27 10.90
N ASP A 132 12.66 -4.70 11.02
CA ASP A 132 13.04 -5.90 11.76
C ASP A 132 12.66 -5.81 13.24
N GLY A 133 12.88 -4.64 13.87
CA GLY A 133 12.47 -4.38 15.26
C GLY A 133 10.97 -4.49 15.49
N ARG A 134 10.17 -4.35 14.43
CA ARG A 134 8.70 -4.48 14.43
C ARG A 134 8.23 -5.87 13.95
N GLY A 135 9.14 -6.78 13.60
CA GLY A 135 8.79 -8.07 12.98
C GLY A 135 8.22 -7.94 11.56
N LEU A 136 8.49 -6.82 10.87
CA LEU A 136 8.09 -6.55 9.50
C LEU A 136 9.28 -6.72 8.54
N LYS A 137 9.01 -6.69 7.24
CA LYS A 137 9.99 -6.76 6.15
C LYS A 137 10.04 -5.43 5.41
N ALA A 138 11.21 -4.81 5.36
CA ALA A 138 11.45 -3.63 4.55
C ALA A 138 11.55 -4.00 3.07
N VAL A 139 10.76 -3.33 2.23
CA VAL A 139 10.73 -3.51 0.77
C VAL A 139 10.86 -2.17 0.07
N ALA A 140 11.75 -2.11 -0.92
CA ALA A 140 11.91 -0.96 -1.80
C ALA A 140 11.05 -1.15 -3.07
N TYR A 141 10.29 -0.12 -3.42
CA TYR A 141 9.50 -0.06 -4.64
C TYR A 141 9.66 1.29 -5.34
N GLY A 142 10.45 1.31 -6.42
CA GLY A 142 10.82 2.57 -7.08
C GLY A 142 11.56 3.46 -6.09
N SER A 143 11.05 4.67 -5.86
CA SER A 143 11.56 5.61 -4.87
C SER A 143 10.90 5.49 -3.48
N LYS A 144 9.96 4.55 -3.30
CA LYS A 144 9.21 4.39 -2.04
C LYS A 144 9.74 3.20 -1.24
N TRP A 145 9.74 3.32 0.08
CA TRP A 145 10.06 2.24 1.01
C TRP A 145 8.81 1.87 1.81
N MET A 146 8.63 0.58 2.07
CA MET A 146 7.46 0.02 2.74
C MET A 146 7.88 -1.02 3.76
N MET A 147 7.17 -1.09 4.89
CA MET A 147 7.30 -2.18 5.86
C MET A 147 6.09 -3.08 5.71
N LEU A 148 6.32 -4.34 5.38
CA LEU A 148 5.26 -5.31 5.08
C LEU A 148 5.34 -6.48 6.04
N ASN A 149 4.21 -6.97 6.54
CA ASN A 149 4.15 -8.27 7.21
C ASN A 149 4.28 -9.42 6.18
N ASP A 150 4.38 -10.68 6.63
CA ASP A 150 4.59 -11.83 5.74
C ASP A 150 3.44 -12.07 4.74
N ILE A 151 2.20 -11.71 5.09
CA ILE A 151 1.05 -11.81 4.19
C ILE A 151 1.14 -10.75 3.10
N GLN A 152 1.40 -9.50 3.50
CA GLN A 152 1.58 -8.37 2.60
C GLN A 152 2.77 -8.56 1.66
N LEU A 153 3.90 -9.08 2.17
CA LEU A 153 5.07 -9.37 1.37
C LEU A 153 4.77 -10.43 0.29
N ARG A 154 4.08 -11.52 0.65
CA ARG A 154 3.66 -12.54 -0.33
C ARG A 154 2.74 -11.98 -1.41
N ALA A 155 1.79 -11.12 -1.04
CA ALA A 155 0.92 -10.45 -2.00
C ALA A 155 1.73 -9.53 -2.93
N PHE A 156 2.63 -8.72 -2.37
CA PHE A 156 3.53 -7.85 -3.12
C PHE A 156 4.41 -8.62 -4.11
N ASP A 157 5.02 -9.72 -3.66
CA ASP A 157 5.88 -10.57 -4.50
C ASP A 157 5.10 -11.27 -5.61
N ALA A 158 3.89 -11.76 -5.33
CA ALA A 158 3.02 -12.37 -6.33
C ALA A 158 2.67 -11.37 -7.44
N GLU A 159 2.36 -10.12 -7.07
CA GLU A 159 2.08 -9.06 -8.03
C GLU A 159 3.31 -8.64 -8.84
N LYS A 160 4.47 -8.54 -8.18
CA LYS A 160 5.74 -8.26 -8.85
C LYS A 160 6.08 -9.35 -9.87
N ALA A 161 5.83 -10.61 -9.52
CA ALA A 161 6.02 -11.74 -10.41
C ALA A 161 5.03 -11.73 -11.59
N ALA A 162 3.77 -11.37 -11.36
CA ALA A 162 2.78 -11.18 -12.43
C ALA A 162 3.25 -10.10 -13.42
N LEU A 163 3.64 -8.92 -12.91
CA LEU A 163 4.17 -7.85 -13.74
C LEU A 163 5.39 -8.27 -14.57
N ALA A 164 6.31 -9.05 -14.00
CA ALA A 164 7.47 -9.55 -14.70
C ALA A 164 7.10 -10.49 -15.87
N ARG A 165 5.96 -11.17 -15.79
CA ARG A 165 5.41 -11.99 -16.88
C ARG A 165 4.58 -11.16 -17.89
N GLY A 166 4.47 -9.85 -17.69
CA GLY A 166 3.52 -9.02 -18.44
C GLY A 166 2.07 -9.32 -18.10
N GLU A 167 1.82 -10.10 -17.03
CA GLU A 167 0.50 -10.25 -16.45
C GLU A 167 0.19 -8.96 -15.72
N TYR A 168 -0.89 -8.32 -16.16
CA TYR A 168 -1.23 -7.02 -15.65
C TYR A 168 -1.75 -7.10 -14.22
N PRO A 169 -1.58 -6.02 -13.45
CA PRO A 169 -2.09 -5.95 -12.10
C PRO A 169 -3.56 -6.37 -12.07
N PHE A 170 -3.86 -7.44 -11.33
CA PHE A 170 -5.24 -7.71 -10.97
C PHE A 170 -5.75 -6.51 -10.18
N ALA A 171 -7.05 -6.31 -10.26
CA ALA A 171 -7.62 -5.14 -9.65
C ALA A 171 -7.53 -5.27 -8.10
N GLY A 172 -7.19 -4.19 -7.38
CA GLY A 172 -6.77 -4.27 -5.99
C GLY A 172 -5.28 -4.58 -5.76
N SER A 173 -4.41 -4.50 -6.78
CA SER A 173 -2.95 -4.64 -6.60
C SER A 173 -2.23 -3.33 -6.23
N PHE A 174 -1.02 -3.44 -5.66
CA PHE A 174 -0.09 -2.32 -5.40
C PHE A 174 0.16 -1.50 -6.67
N TRP A 175 0.16 -2.19 -7.81
CA TRP A 175 0.54 -1.64 -9.10
C TRP A 175 -0.64 -1.11 -9.90
N LYS A 176 -1.88 -1.35 -9.46
CA LYS A 176 -3.09 -0.84 -10.13
C LYS A 176 -3.19 0.67 -10.05
N ALA A 177 -2.81 1.28 -8.92
CA ALA A 177 -3.07 2.69 -8.64
C ALA A 177 -2.48 3.64 -9.71
N LYS A 178 -1.29 3.34 -10.25
CA LYS A 178 -0.66 4.15 -11.32
C LYS A 178 -1.42 4.08 -12.66
N TYR A 179 -2.33 3.13 -12.81
CA TYR A 179 -3.17 2.95 -14.00
C TYR A 179 -4.60 3.46 -13.79
N ILE A 180 -4.99 3.83 -12.56
CA ILE A 180 -6.32 4.37 -12.26
C ILE A 180 -6.30 5.90 -12.43
N GLY A 181 -6.50 6.35 -13.66
CA GLY A 181 -6.73 7.76 -13.96
C GLY A 181 -8.20 8.08 -14.17
N GLU A 182 -8.52 8.72 -15.28
CA GLU A 182 -9.90 9.08 -15.64
C GLU A 182 -10.61 7.88 -16.29
N TRP A 183 -11.90 7.68 -16.01
CA TRP A 183 -12.69 6.68 -16.72
C TRP A 183 -13.04 7.20 -18.12
N VAL A 184 -12.69 6.41 -19.14
CA VAL A 184 -12.89 6.78 -20.54
C VAL A 184 -13.41 5.59 -21.34
N THR A 185 -14.00 5.90 -22.49
CA THR A 185 -14.26 4.94 -23.56
C THR A 185 -13.31 5.20 -24.71
N ILE A 186 -12.56 4.19 -25.09
CA ILE A 186 -11.69 4.18 -26.26
C ILE A 186 -12.41 3.49 -27.40
N THR A 187 -12.47 4.13 -28.57
CA THR A 187 -12.98 3.53 -29.81
C THR A 187 -11.84 3.41 -30.82
N ASP A 188 -11.56 2.19 -31.29
CA ASP A 188 -10.51 1.92 -32.27
C ASP A 188 -10.95 2.26 -33.71
N ALA A 189 -10.01 2.12 -34.67
CA ALA A 189 -10.27 2.38 -36.09
C ALA A 189 -11.34 1.46 -36.71
N ASN A 190 -11.63 0.31 -36.08
CA ASN A 190 -12.68 -0.61 -36.51
C ASN A 190 -14.04 -0.30 -35.86
N GLY A 191 -14.13 0.74 -35.02
CA GLY A 191 -15.33 1.11 -34.28
C GLY A 191 -15.55 0.30 -33.00
N VAL A 192 -14.62 -0.58 -32.61
CA VAL A 192 -14.73 -1.35 -31.37
C VAL A 192 -14.47 -0.43 -30.19
N SER A 193 -15.42 -0.40 -29.26
CA SER A 193 -15.35 0.46 -28.07
C SER A 193 -15.09 -0.34 -26.80
N VAL A 194 -14.14 0.14 -25.99
CA VAL A 194 -13.77 -0.46 -24.71
C VAL A 194 -13.67 0.64 -23.67
N SER A 195 -14.28 0.44 -22.50
CA SER A 195 -14.23 1.39 -21.39
C SER A 195 -13.27 0.92 -20.30
N GLY A 196 -12.60 1.87 -19.65
CA GLY A 196 -11.60 1.59 -18.63
C GLY A 196 -10.99 2.84 -18.02
N PHE A 197 -10.13 2.65 -17.01
CA PHE A 197 -9.31 3.71 -16.46
C PHE A 197 -8.14 4.02 -17.38
N LEU A 198 -8.04 5.29 -17.74
CA LEU A 198 -6.98 5.81 -18.59
C LEU A 198 -5.76 6.18 -17.76
N SER A 199 -4.60 5.65 -18.13
CA SER A 199 -3.31 6.19 -17.72
C SER A 199 -2.48 6.51 -18.95
N ARG A 200 -1.83 7.67 -18.94
CA ARG A 200 -1.07 8.18 -20.08
C ARG A 200 0.41 8.24 -19.72
N THR A 201 1.21 7.79 -20.66
CA THR A 201 2.63 8.15 -20.78
C THR A 201 2.80 8.99 -22.04
N GLU A 202 3.97 9.58 -22.26
CA GLU A 202 4.25 10.33 -23.49
C GLU A 202 4.05 9.50 -24.77
N THR A 203 4.20 8.18 -24.69
CA THR A 203 4.23 7.29 -25.85
C THR A 203 3.07 6.32 -25.94
N ARG A 204 2.28 6.14 -24.86
CA ARG A 204 1.23 5.11 -24.80
C ARG A 204 0.03 5.53 -23.97
N VAL A 205 -1.13 5.07 -24.42
CA VAL A 205 -2.38 5.06 -23.66
C VAL A 205 -2.59 3.68 -23.07
N PHE A 206 -2.69 3.58 -21.75
CA PHE A 206 -3.06 2.37 -21.04
C PHE A 206 -4.50 2.46 -20.59
N LEU A 207 -5.31 1.46 -20.94
CA LEU A 207 -6.70 1.35 -20.53
C LEU A 207 -6.88 0.12 -19.64
N LEU A 208 -7.14 0.34 -18.35
CA LEU A 208 -7.50 -0.73 -17.42
C LEU A 208 -9.02 -0.92 -17.43
N THR A 209 -9.47 -1.98 -18.09
CA THR A 209 -10.90 -2.29 -18.24
C THR A 209 -11.54 -2.77 -16.94
N ALA A 210 -12.87 -2.82 -16.91
CA ALA A 210 -13.63 -3.33 -15.77
C ALA A 210 -13.31 -4.80 -15.43
N ASP A 211 -12.96 -5.63 -16.42
CA ASP A 211 -12.49 -7.01 -16.23
C ASP A 211 -10.99 -7.11 -15.89
N ALA A 212 -10.40 -6.02 -15.40
CA ALA A 212 -9.01 -5.90 -14.96
C ALA A 212 -7.97 -6.23 -16.05
N LYS A 213 -8.29 -6.02 -17.33
CA LYS A 213 -7.31 -6.13 -18.42
C LYS A 213 -6.70 -4.77 -18.71
N LEU A 214 -5.37 -4.70 -18.72
CA LEU A 214 -4.67 -3.51 -19.21
C LEU A 214 -4.40 -3.67 -20.70
N ASN A 215 -5.00 -2.80 -21.50
CA ASN A 215 -4.72 -2.70 -22.93
C ASN A 215 -3.82 -1.49 -23.18
N ALA A 216 -2.88 -1.63 -24.13
CA ALA A 216 -2.04 -0.53 -24.57
C ALA A 216 -2.44 -0.11 -25.99
N TYR A 217 -2.63 1.18 -26.19
CA TYR A 217 -3.01 1.77 -27.47
C TYR A 217 -1.99 2.84 -27.89
N ASP A 218 -1.79 2.96 -29.20
CA ASP A 218 -1.18 4.14 -29.79
C ASP A 218 -2.21 5.29 -29.74
N PRO A 219 -1.91 6.41 -29.04
CA PRO A 219 -2.84 7.53 -28.93
C PRO A 219 -3.32 8.08 -30.28
N ALA A 220 -2.51 7.96 -31.35
CA ALA A 220 -2.86 8.45 -32.69
C ALA A 220 -3.91 7.58 -33.41
N THR A 221 -4.16 6.36 -32.90
CA THR A 221 -5.01 5.35 -33.56
C THR A 221 -6.38 5.18 -32.94
N VAL A 222 -6.66 5.90 -31.84
CA VAL A 222 -7.89 5.72 -31.06
C VAL A 222 -8.58 7.03 -30.74
N ASN A 223 -9.91 6.99 -30.70
CA ASN A 223 -10.72 8.09 -30.20
C ASN A 223 -11.01 7.88 -28.71
N ILE A 224 -10.82 8.91 -27.89
CA ILE A 224 -11.00 8.83 -26.44
C ILE A 224 -12.16 9.76 -26.03
N SER A 225 -13.22 9.17 -25.48
CA SER A 225 -14.34 9.90 -24.89
C SER A 225 -14.30 9.80 -23.37
N LYS A 226 -14.33 10.93 -22.68
CA LYS A 226 -14.29 10.97 -21.20
C LYS A 226 -15.69 10.75 -20.64
N ALA A 227 -15.78 9.98 -19.56
CA ALA A 227 -17.00 9.91 -18.78
C ALA A 227 -17.25 11.22 -18.01
N PRO A 228 -18.51 11.54 -17.68
CA PRO A 228 -18.86 12.65 -16.80
C PRO A 228 -18.11 12.60 -15.46
N ALA A 229 -17.85 13.75 -14.86
CA ALA A 229 -17.09 13.82 -13.61
C ALA A 229 -17.78 13.12 -12.42
N ASP A 230 -19.11 13.05 -12.46
CA ASP A 230 -19.97 12.37 -11.48
C ASP A 230 -20.13 10.86 -11.74
N ASP A 231 -19.53 10.33 -12.80
CA ASP A 231 -19.49 8.88 -13.06
C ASP A 231 -18.87 8.14 -11.86
N PRO A 232 -19.50 7.07 -11.34
CA PRO A 232 -18.97 6.30 -10.23
C PRO A 232 -17.51 5.85 -10.37
N HIS A 233 -17.06 5.54 -11.59
CA HIS A 233 -15.67 5.15 -11.83
C HIS A 233 -14.72 6.32 -11.59
N ASN A 234 -15.10 7.55 -11.99
CA ASN A 234 -14.31 8.74 -11.71
C ASN A 234 -14.27 9.05 -10.21
N GLN A 235 -15.37 8.81 -9.49
CA GLN A 235 -15.40 8.94 -8.03
C GLN A 235 -14.53 7.88 -7.36
N TYR A 236 -14.57 6.63 -7.82
CA TYR A 236 -13.68 5.56 -7.38
C TYR A 236 -12.20 5.92 -7.62
N ALA A 237 -11.85 6.42 -8.81
CA ALA A 237 -10.49 6.82 -9.13
C ALA A 237 -9.99 7.98 -8.25
N ALA A 238 -10.85 8.95 -7.94
CA ALA A 238 -10.54 9.99 -6.97
C ALA A 238 -10.37 9.40 -5.56
N GLY A 239 -11.23 8.45 -5.17
CA GLY A 239 -11.12 7.68 -3.93
C GLY A 239 -9.77 7.00 -3.78
N ILE A 240 -9.35 6.18 -4.75
CA ILE A 240 -8.06 5.48 -4.74
C ILE A 240 -6.86 6.42 -4.62
N ARG A 241 -6.94 7.64 -5.15
CA ARG A 241 -5.86 8.63 -5.02
C ARG A 241 -5.81 9.27 -3.63
N ARG A 242 -6.96 9.39 -2.95
CA ARG A 242 -7.06 9.92 -1.58
C ARG A 242 -6.74 8.85 -0.55
N THR A 243 -7.32 7.68 -0.73
CA THR A 243 -7.11 6.50 0.10
C THR A 243 -5.71 5.97 -0.13
N GLY A 244 -4.87 6.00 0.90
CA GLY A 244 -3.56 5.37 0.84
C GLY A 244 -3.70 3.88 0.54
N PHE A 245 -2.75 3.30 -0.20
CA PHE A 245 -2.77 1.85 -0.45
C PHE A 245 -2.80 1.04 0.85
N LEU A 246 -2.10 1.51 1.90
CA LEU A 246 -1.99 0.87 3.21
C LEU A 246 -2.99 1.41 4.24
N ASP A 247 -3.95 2.24 3.82
CA ASP A 247 -4.96 2.86 4.70
C ASP A 247 -6.19 1.94 4.81
N ALA A 248 -6.20 1.05 5.79
CA ALA A 248 -7.28 0.07 5.95
C ALA A 248 -8.67 0.74 6.03
N ASP A 249 -8.80 1.76 6.87
CA ASP A 249 -10.07 2.49 7.07
C ASP A 249 -10.53 3.20 5.79
N GLY A 250 -9.62 3.90 5.11
CA GLY A 250 -9.93 4.56 3.86
C GLY A 250 -10.29 3.57 2.74
N ASN A 251 -9.69 2.37 2.72
CA ASN A 251 -10.06 1.32 1.77
C ASN A 251 -11.44 0.74 2.12
N LEU A 252 -11.76 0.58 3.40
CA LEU A 252 -13.07 0.13 3.88
C LEU A 252 -14.19 1.12 3.52
N GLU A 253 -13.98 2.41 3.77
CA GLU A 253 -14.91 3.48 3.39
C GLU A 253 -15.16 3.50 1.88
N LEU A 254 -14.09 3.43 1.09
CA LEU A 254 -14.22 3.38 -0.36
C LEU A 254 -14.93 2.11 -0.84
N ALA A 255 -14.74 0.96 -0.19
CA ALA A 255 -15.44 -0.28 -0.51
C ALA A 255 -16.95 -0.12 -0.36
N ARG A 256 -17.40 0.50 0.74
CA ARG A 256 -18.82 0.81 0.99
C ARG A 256 -19.39 1.72 -0.10
N HIS A 257 -18.64 2.75 -0.50
CA HIS A 257 -19.06 3.62 -1.59
C HIS A 257 -19.19 2.88 -2.93
N CYS A 258 -18.23 2.01 -3.25
CA CYS A 258 -18.32 1.15 -4.44
C CYS A 258 -19.57 0.26 -4.41
N MET A 259 -19.92 -0.34 -3.27
CA MET A 259 -21.17 -1.10 -3.14
C MET A 259 -22.41 -0.23 -3.43
N ASN A 260 -22.44 0.99 -2.89
CA ASN A 260 -23.55 1.92 -3.12
C ASN A 260 -23.67 2.37 -4.59
N TRP A 261 -22.55 2.36 -5.33
CA TRP A 261 -22.53 2.65 -6.76
C TRP A 261 -22.77 1.42 -7.66
N GLY A 262 -22.97 0.23 -7.09
CA GLY A 262 -23.12 -1.01 -7.85
C GLY A 262 -21.81 -1.57 -8.40
N MET A 263 -20.66 -1.11 -7.90
CA MET A 263 -19.31 -1.52 -8.28
C MET A 263 -18.83 -2.67 -7.38
N GLY A 264 -19.55 -3.79 -7.40
CA GLY A 264 -19.32 -4.92 -6.47
C GLY A 264 -17.94 -5.57 -6.64
N ALA A 265 -17.40 -5.61 -7.86
CA ALA A 265 -16.05 -6.11 -8.09
C ALA A 265 -15.01 -5.23 -7.38
N GLU A 266 -15.07 -3.90 -7.58
CA GLU A 266 -14.20 -2.93 -6.92
C GLU A 266 -14.31 -2.97 -5.40
N ALA A 267 -15.53 -3.08 -4.87
CA ALA A 267 -15.75 -3.23 -3.45
C ALA A 267 -15.10 -4.50 -2.89
N GLY A 268 -15.32 -5.67 -3.52
CA GLY A 268 -14.73 -6.92 -3.08
C GLY A 268 -13.20 -6.87 -3.02
N MET A 269 -12.57 -6.18 -3.96
CA MET A 269 -11.11 -6.00 -3.97
C MET A 269 -10.62 -5.09 -2.85
N LEU A 270 -11.36 -4.03 -2.54
CA LEU A 270 -11.05 -3.15 -1.42
C LEU A 270 -11.24 -3.88 -0.09
N TYR A 271 -12.31 -4.65 0.09
CA TYR A 271 -12.50 -5.50 1.28
C TYR A 271 -11.39 -6.54 1.42
N ALA A 272 -10.97 -7.20 0.33
CA ALA A 272 -9.86 -8.14 0.39
C ALA A 272 -8.56 -7.45 0.81
N ARG A 273 -8.35 -6.20 0.39
CA ARG A 273 -7.22 -5.40 0.83
C ARG A 273 -7.32 -5.01 2.30
N VAL A 274 -8.50 -4.63 2.79
CA VAL A 274 -8.72 -4.38 4.21
C VAL A 274 -8.25 -5.59 5.02
N LEU A 275 -8.58 -6.83 4.64
CA LEU A 275 -8.12 -8.04 5.34
C LEU A 275 -6.61 -8.30 5.25
N ILE A 276 -5.91 -7.75 4.25
CA ILE A 276 -4.44 -7.81 4.20
C ILE A 276 -3.81 -6.85 5.23
N LEU A 277 -4.50 -5.75 5.54
CA LEU A 277 -4.02 -4.69 6.43
C LEU A 277 -4.50 -4.87 7.87
N ASP A 278 -5.74 -5.34 8.03
CA ASP A 278 -6.50 -5.58 9.24
C ASP A 278 -7.24 -6.93 9.09
N PRO A 279 -6.56 -8.06 9.37
CA PRO A 279 -7.10 -9.40 9.13
C PRO A 279 -8.39 -9.71 9.89
N ASP A 280 -8.60 -9.05 11.03
CA ASP A 280 -9.72 -9.29 11.93
C ASP A 280 -10.92 -8.36 11.63
N ASN A 281 -10.87 -7.63 10.50
CA ASN A 281 -11.93 -6.69 10.13
C ASN A 281 -13.25 -7.40 9.83
N GLU A 282 -14.14 -7.45 10.81
CA GLU A 282 -15.41 -8.17 10.72
C GLU A 282 -16.26 -7.74 9.52
N GLU A 283 -16.26 -6.46 9.14
CA GLU A 283 -17.03 -5.98 8.00
C GLU A 283 -16.49 -6.54 6.69
N ALA A 284 -15.17 -6.47 6.47
CA ALA A 284 -14.55 -7.01 5.27
C ALA A 284 -14.70 -8.53 5.19
N LEU A 285 -14.60 -9.26 6.32
CA LEU A 285 -14.88 -10.69 6.38
C LEU A 285 -16.31 -11.00 5.96
N ASN A 286 -17.28 -10.31 6.55
CA ASN A 286 -18.69 -10.49 6.23
C ASN A 286 -19.01 -10.14 4.77
N ALA A 287 -18.45 -9.03 4.25
CA ALA A 287 -18.67 -8.57 2.88
C ALA A 287 -18.13 -9.55 1.83
N LEU A 288 -17.04 -10.26 2.14
CA LEU A 288 -16.48 -11.31 1.29
C LEU A 288 -17.11 -12.69 1.53
N GLY A 289 -18.03 -12.80 2.49
CA GLY A 289 -18.62 -14.07 2.88
C GLY A 289 -17.55 -15.03 3.42
N LEU A 290 -16.61 -14.56 4.23
CA LEU A 290 -15.60 -15.36 4.90
C LEU A 290 -15.95 -15.55 6.37
N ILE A 291 -15.60 -16.72 6.92
CA ILE A 291 -15.65 -17.02 8.36
C ILE A 291 -14.25 -17.48 8.76
N GLU A 292 -13.74 -16.95 9.88
CA GLU A 292 -12.53 -17.43 10.50
C GLU A 292 -12.80 -18.70 11.32
N ASN A 293 -12.04 -19.77 11.05
CA ASN A 293 -12.03 -21.01 11.81
C ASN A 293 -10.57 -21.38 12.10
N ASP A 294 -10.18 -21.41 13.38
CA ASP A 294 -8.83 -21.79 13.82
C ASP A 294 -7.69 -21.04 13.10
N GLY A 295 -7.85 -19.72 12.89
CA GLY A 295 -6.87 -18.87 12.17
C GLY A 295 -6.86 -19.06 10.65
N HIS A 296 -7.86 -19.77 10.09
CA HIS A 296 -8.05 -19.96 8.66
C HIS A 296 -9.38 -19.40 8.18
N PHE A 297 -9.36 -18.60 7.12
CA PHE A 297 -10.57 -18.09 6.49
C PHE A 297 -11.16 -19.10 5.52
N THR A 298 -12.44 -19.42 5.70
CA THR A 298 -13.21 -20.31 4.83
C THR A 298 -14.45 -19.59 4.30
N PRO A 299 -14.92 -19.89 3.07
CA PRO A 299 -16.17 -19.33 2.58
C PRO A 299 -17.33 -19.71 3.52
N LYS A 300 -18.19 -18.75 3.83
CA LYS A 300 -19.46 -18.94 4.51
C LYS A 300 -20.29 -19.90 3.65
N GLY A 301 -20.48 -21.12 4.15
CA GLY A 301 -21.27 -22.12 3.44
C GLY A 301 -22.64 -21.53 3.08
N ASN A 302 -22.97 -21.55 1.78
CA ASN A 302 -24.29 -21.18 1.28
C ASN A 302 -25.35 -22.18 1.75
#